data_AF-A0A263NXF1-F1
#
_entry.id   AF-A0A263NXF1-F1
#
_cell.length_a   1.000
_cell.length_b   1.000
_cell.length_c   1.000
_cell.angle_alpha   90.00
_cell.angle_beta   90.00
_cell.angle_gamma   90.00
#
_symmetry.space_group_name_H-M   'P 1'
#
loop_
_entity.id
_entity.type
_entity.pdbx_description
1 polymer ?
#
loop_
_entity_poly.entity_id
_entity_poly.type
_entity_poly.pdbx_seq_one_letter_code
_entity_poly.pdbx_strand_id
1 'polypeptide(L)'
;MRRVSTFGLAVFSSVIVCSGCTSYASKPIISEHVESAKKEMISSFTYEVDTPWKNSRFGKGAYEVTQAIIPTAKDNSTSVVAAKLPALQIKISEFSSGGACGQEYLTGLSLGLIPSWCTRPKLFKFDFTLINNQGVCRQKTYSISSTTFSHITMIPFAMLNTDNQPLTIYQAALKDFLQEGQCAAH
;
A
#
# COMPACT_ATOMS: atom_id res chain seq x y z
N MET A 1 31.83 37.71 -51.55
CA MET A 1 31.27 36.38 -51.24
C MET A 1 32.29 35.54 -50.48
N ARG A 2 32.07 35.27 -49.20
CA ARG A 2 32.41 34.01 -48.51
C ARG A 2 31.75 34.05 -47.13
N ARG A 3 30.63 33.34 -46.99
CA ARG A 3 29.95 33.12 -45.70
C ARG A 3 30.76 32.11 -44.91
N VAL A 4 31.11 32.43 -43.67
CA VAL A 4 31.53 31.45 -42.67
C VAL A 4 30.41 31.39 -41.64
N SER A 5 29.60 30.34 -41.71
CA SER A 5 28.55 30.05 -40.74
C SER A 5 29.20 29.20 -39.64
N THR A 6 29.43 29.78 -38.46
CA THR A 6 29.83 29.06 -37.26
C THR A 6 28.68 28.16 -36.80
N PHE A 7 28.87 26.85 -36.89
CA PHE A 7 27.99 25.86 -36.26
C PHE A 7 28.17 25.96 -34.74
N GLY A 8 27.15 26.50 -34.06
CA GLY A 8 27.05 26.43 -32.60
C GLY A 8 26.78 24.98 -32.19
N LEU A 9 27.71 24.38 -31.44
CA LEU A 9 27.53 23.08 -30.83
C LEU A 9 26.62 23.24 -29.61
N ALA A 10 25.30 23.12 -29.80
CA ALA A 10 24.35 23.06 -28.69
C ALA A 10 24.43 21.66 -28.05
N VAL A 11 25.12 21.56 -26.91
CA VAL A 11 25.14 20.35 -26.09
C VAL A 11 23.79 20.26 -25.39
N PHE A 12 22.88 19.45 -25.93
CA PHE A 12 21.65 19.06 -25.22
C PHE A 12 22.04 18.14 -24.06
N SER A 13 22.04 18.69 -22.85
CA SER A 13 22.08 17.92 -21.61
C SER A 13 20.75 17.16 -21.48
N SER A 14 20.67 15.96 -22.04
CA SER A 14 19.58 15.04 -21.79
C SER A 14 19.76 14.48 -20.37
N VAL A 15 19.00 14.99 -19.41
CA VAL A 15 18.88 14.33 -18.10
C VAL A 15 18.24 12.96 -18.35
N ILE A 16 19.01 11.89 -18.20
CA ILE A 16 18.50 10.52 -18.27
C ILE A 16 17.69 10.30 -16.99
N VAL A 17 16.37 10.51 -17.08
CA VAL A 17 15.46 10.17 -15.99
C VAL A 17 15.14 8.68 -16.11
N CYS A 18 15.77 7.86 -15.28
CA CYS A 18 15.39 6.46 -15.12
C CYS A 18 13.98 6.41 -14.50
N SER A 19 12.94 6.25 -15.32
CA SER A 19 11.56 6.07 -14.86
C SER A 19 11.28 4.59 -14.57
N GLY A 20 11.15 4.25 -13.29
CA GLY A 20 10.60 2.97 -12.85
C GLY A 20 9.15 3.14 -12.44
N CYS A 21 8.25 2.27 -12.91
CA CYS A 21 6.86 2.22 -12.48
C CYS A 21 6.68 1.06 -11.50
N THR A 22 6.09 1.31 -10.34
CA THR A 22 5.65 0.25 -9.42
C THR A 22 4.13 0.26 -9.34
N SER A 23 3.52 -0.91 -9.50
CA SER A 23 2.11 -1.14 -9.22
C SER A 23 1.96 -2.10 -8.05
N TYR A 24 0.80 -2.08 -7.39
CA TYR A 24 0.49 -2.99 -6.29
C TYR A 24 -0.81 -3.72 -6.57
N ALA A 25 -0.90 -4.96 -6.12
CA ALA A 25 -2.07 -5.81 -6.26
C ALA A 25 -2.39 -6.49 -4.93
N SER A 26 -3.68 -6.53 -4.57
CA SER A 26 -4.16 -7.23 -3.38
C SER A 26 -4.70 -8.63 -3.72
N LYS A 27 -4.56 -9.55 -2.77
CA LYS A 27 -5.28 -10.83 -2.74
C LYS A 27 -5.92 -11.01 -1.35
N PRO A 28 -7.24 -11.20 -1.24
CA PRO A 28 -8.24 -11.17 -2.32
C PRO A 28 -8.34 -9.77 -2.98
N ILE A 29 -8.98 -9.71 -4.15
CA ILE A 29 -9.27 -8.43 -4.82
C ILE A 29 -10.17 -7.63 -3.88
N ILE A 30 -9.78 -6.40 -3.59
CA ILE A 30 -10.61 -5.45 -2.84
C ILE A 30 -11.75 -5.04 -3.77
N SER A 31 -12.98 -5.17 -3.30
CA SER A 31 -14.12 -4.75 -4.11
C SER A 31 -14.12 -3.22 -4.13
N GLU A 32 -13.80 -2.62 -5.27
CA GLU A 32 -14.38 -1.32 -5.56
C GLU A 32 -15.88 -1.59 -5.66
N HIS A 33 -16.74 -1.02 -4.81
CA HIS A 33 -18.12 -0.61 -5.12
C HIS A 33 -18.88 -0.16 -3.84
N VAL A 34 -19.73 0.85 -4.07
CA VAL A 34 -20.86 1.41 -3.30
C VAL A 34 -20.78 1.37 -1.77
N GLU A 35 -20.69 2.56 -1.15
CA GLU A 35 -21.00 2.78 0.27
C GLU A 35 -22.26 2.03 0.69
N SER A 36 -22.09 0.90 1.37
CA SER A 36 -23.20 0.21 2.01
C SER A 36 -23.77 1.12 3.10
N ALA A 37 -25.08 1.36 3.05
CA ALA A 37 -25.79 2.27 3.96
C ALA A 37 -25.72 1.84 5.44
N LYS A 38 -25.25 0.62 5.74
CA LYS A 38 -25.17 0.08 7.10
C LYS A 38 -23.70 -0.05 7.52
N LYS A 39 -23.09 1.08 7.88
CA LYS A 39 -21.73 1.13 8.43
C LYS A 39 -21.69 0.43 9.79
N GLU A 40 -20.82 -0.56 9.94
CA GLU A 40 -20.67 -1.26 11.21
C GLU A 40 -20.12 -0.31 12.30
N MET A 41 -20.75 -0.30 13.48
CA MET A 41 -20.37 0.59 14.56
C MET A 41 -19.28 -0.07 15.41
N ILE A 42 -18.03 0.32 15.19
CA ILE A 42 -16.87 -0.16 15.95
C ILE A 42 -16.70 0.71 17.20
N SER A 43 -16.80 0.12 18.39
CA SER A 43 -16.62 0.84 19.67
C SER A 43 -15.15 0.93 20.08
N SER A 44 -14.32 -0.03 19.68
CA SER A 44 -12.89 -0.04 19.98
C SER A 44 -12.07 -0.81 18.97
N PHE A 45 -10.77 -0.53 18.91
CA PHE A 45 -9.83 -1.28 18.09
C PHE A 45 -8.50 -1.54 18.80
N THR A 46 -7.80 -2.59 18.37
CA THR A 46 -6.41 -2.87 18.72
C THR A 46 -5.58 -2.87 17.45
N TYR A 47 -4.37 -2.32 17.52
CA TYR A 47 -3.51 -2.09 16.38
C TYR A 47 -2.10 -2.63 16.67
N GLU A 48 -1.67 -3.57 15.84
CA GLU A 48 -0.35 -4.18 15.92
C GLU A 48 0.35 -4.07 14.56
N VAL A 49 1.60 -3.64 14.57
CA VAL A 49 2.45 -3.61 13.37
C VAL A 49 3.66 -4.48 13.62
N ASP A 50 3.75 -5.57 12.87
CA ASP A 50 4.92 -6.43 12.78
C ASP A 50 5.74 -5.98 11.58
N THR A 51 6.88 -5.33 11.83
CA THR A 51 7.72 -4.75 10.77
C THR A 51 9.20 -4.93 11.11
N PRO A 52 10.05 -5.28 10.14
CA PRO A 52 11.49 -5.27 10.32
C PRO A 52 12.05 -3.83 10.42
N TRP A 53 11.25 -2.81 10.11
CA TRP A 53 11.68 -1.42 10.03
C TRP A 53 11.37 -0.68 11.33
N LYS A 54 12.42 -0.14 11.97
CA LYS A 54 12.25 0.74 13.12
C LYS A 54 11.50 2.01 12.69
N ASN A 55 10.44 2.38 13.41
CA ASN A 55 9.59 3.54 13.10
C ASN A 55 8.97 3.49 11.69
N SER A 56 8.34 2.38 11.30
CA SER A 56 7.69 2.27 9.99
C SER A 56 6.75 3.45 9.70
N ARG A 57 7.05 4.17 8.61
CA ARG A 57 6.22 5.26 8.09
C ARG A 57 4.85 4.75 7.66
N PHE A 58 4.81 3.54 7.10
CA PHE A 58 3.57 2.89 6.69
C PHE A 58 2.69 2.60 7.91
N GLY A 59 3.25 1.95 8.93
CA GLY A 59 2.53 1.66 10.18
C GLY A 59 1.94 2.91 10.83
N LYS A 60 2.65 4.04 10.82
CA LYS A 60 2.11 5.32 11.33
C LYS A 60 0.97 5.85 10.45
N GLY A 61 1.14 5.86 9.13
CA GLY A 61 0.11 6.34 8.21
C GLY A 61 -1.16 5.48 8.23
N ALA A 62 -1.01 4.16 8.35
CA ALA A 62 -2.14 3.23 8.43
C ALA A 62 -2.92 3.39 9.74
N TYR A 63 -2.23 3.72 10.83
CA TYR A 63 -2.88 4.08 12.09
C TYR A 63 -3.72 5.37 11.97
N GLU A 64 -3.14 6.42 11.38
CA GLU A 64 -3.85 7.69 11.13
C GLU A 64 -5.08 7.48 10.23
N VAL A 65 -4.94 6.65 9.19
CA VAL A 65 -6.05 6.25 8.30
C VAL A 65 -7.13 5.47 9.06
N THR A 66 -6.74 4.58 9.96
CA THR A 66 -7.68 3.84 10.83
C THR A 66 -8.51 4.80 11.65
N GLN A 67 -7.85 5.71 12.37
CA GLN A 67 -8.52 6.73 13.18
C GLN A 67 -9.46 7.60 12.35
N ALA A 68 -9.10 7.92 11.10
CA ALA A 68 -9.96 8.67 10.21
C ALA A 68 -11.21 7.87 9.75
N ILE A 69 -11.10 6.55 9.55
CA ILE A 69 -12.23 5.70 9.10
C ILE A 69 -13.21 5.43 10.26
N ILE A 70 -12.69 5.20 11.46
CA ILE A 70 -13.44 4.88 12.70
C ILE A 70 -13.13 5.89 13.83
N PRO A 71 -13.46 7.17 13.68
CA PRO A 71 -13.04 8.24 14.61
C PRO A 71 -13.64 8.12 16.02
N THR A 72 -14.74 7.39 16.16
CA THR A 72 -15.41 7.19 17.46
C THR A 72 -14.89 5.97 18.22
N ALA A 73 -14.07 5.12 17.59
CA ALA A 73 -13.56 3.91 18.20
C ALA A 73 -12.39 4.21 19.13
N LYS A 74 -12.41 3.61 20.33
CA LYS A 74 -11.31 3.74 21.30
C LYS A 74 -10.16 2.80 20.95
N ASP A 75 -8.95 3.34 20.88
CA ASP A 75 -7.73 2.54 20.77
C ASP A 75 -7.41 1.86 22.11
N ASN A 76 -7.36 0.53 22.10
CA ASN A 76 -7.03 -0.31 23.26
C ASN A 76 -5.69 -1.05 23.09
N SER A 77 -4.86 -0.68 22.11
CA SER A 77 -3.58 -1.36 21.82
C SER A 77 -2.62 -1.42 23.01
N THR A 78 -2.72 -0.48 23.94
CA THR A 78 -1.88 -0.40 25.15
C THR A 78 -2.59 -0.87 26.43
N SER A 79 -3.87 -1.26 26.36
CA SER A 79 -4.71 -1.46 27.53
C SER A 79 -5.16 -2.91 27.66
N VAL A 80 -4.91 -3.51 28.82
CA VAL A 80 -5.44 -4.85 29.21
C VAL A 80 -6.94 -4.78 29.54
N VAL A 81 -7.58 -3.62 29.39
CA VAL A 81 -8.99 -3.43 29.72
C VAL A 81 -9.84 -4.22 28.72
N ALA A 82 -10.70 -5.09 29.24
CA ALA A 82 -11.70 -5.83 28.47
C ALA A 82 -12.45 -4.87 27.54
N ALA A 83 -12.19 -4.99 26.24
CA ALA A 83 -12.78 -4.13 25.22
C ALA A 83 -14.31 -4.26 25.29
N LYS A 84 -15.03 -3.13 25.34
CA LYS A 84 -16.48 -3.15 25.11
C LYS A 84 -16.70 -3.56 23.66
N LEU A 85 -17.27 -4.74 23.47
CA LEU A 85 -17.56 -5.36 22.18
C LEU A 85 -18.64 -4.54 21.45
N PRO A 86 -18.59 -4.41 20.10
CA PRO A 86 -17.66 -5.07 19.17
C PRO A 86 -16.28 -4.39 19.04
N ALA A 87 -15.22 -5.20 19.01
CA ALA A 87 -13.83 -4.74 18.94
C ALA A 87 -13.15 -5.19 17.63
N LEU A 88 -12.50 -4.24 16.94
CA LEU A 88 -11.74 -4.50 15.71
C LEU A 88 -10.26 -4.74 16.04
N GLN A 89 -9.72 -5.91 15.72
CA GLN A 89 -8.29 -6.16 15.75
C GLN A 89 -7.69 -5.95 14.37
N ILE A 90 -6.66 -5.13 14.31
CA ILE A 90 -5.91 -4.80 13.12
C ILE A 90 -4.47 -5.25 13.35
N LYS A 91 -4.02 -6.20 12.53
CA LYS A 91 -2.63 -6.60 12.50
C LYS A 91 -2.06 -6.36 11.10
N ILE A 92 -0.99 -5.59 11.05
CA ILE A 92 -0.27 -5.28 9.83
C ILE A 92 1.08 -5.98 9.91
N SER A 93 1.41 -6.79 8.91
CA SER A 93 2.76 -7.32 8.73
C SER A 93 3.40 -6.69 7.51
N GLU A 94 4.59 -6.14 7.71
CA GLU A 94 5.45 -5.62 6.66
C GLU A 94 6.61 -6.60 6.47
N PHE A 95 6.85 -7.00 5.23
CA PHE A 95 7.94 -7.89 4.89
C PHE A 95 9.04 -7.11 4.19
N SER A 96 10.30 -7.43 4.53
CA SER A 96 11.43 -6.89 3.78
C SER A 96 11.34 -7.36 2.33
N SER A 97 11.42 -6.43 1.38
CA SER A 97 11.38 -6.71 -0.04
C SER A 97 12.65 -7.40 -0.57
N GLY A 98 13.64 -7.68 0.29
CA GLY A 98 14.74 -8.61 0.01
C GLY A 98 15.76 -8.16 -1.05
N GLY A 99 15.72 -6.91 -1.51
CA GLY A 99 16.66 -6.35 -2.48
C GLY A 99 16.11 -6.22 -3.90
N ALA A 100 17.00 -5.83 -4.82
CA ALA A 100 16.67 -5.72 -6.24
C ALA A 100 16.52 -7.11 -6.85
N CYS A 101 15.56 -7.27 -7.75
CA CYS A 101 15.45 -8.50 -8.50
C CYS A 101 16.63 -8.58 -9.48
N GLY A 102 17.13 -9.78 -9.79
CA GLY A 102 18.29 -9.92 -10.68
C GLY A 102 18.11 -9.21 -12.03
N GLN A 103 16.89 -9.15 -12.54
CA GLN A 103 16.55 -8.39 -13.75
C GLN A 103 16.69 -6.88 -13.57
N GLU A 104 16.28 -6.31 -12.43
CA GLU A 104 16.45 -4.88 -12.14
C GLU A 104 17.93 -4.52 -12.03
N TYR A 105 18.77 -5.43 -11.55
CA TYR A 105 20.22 -5.25 -11.54
C TYR A 105 20.80 -5.19 -12.97
N LEU A 106 20.33 -6.06 -13.87
CA LEU A 106 20.71 -6.01 -15.29
C LEU A 106 20.18 -4.77 -16.00
N THR A 107 18.96 -4.31 -15.67
CA THR A 107 18.44 -3.02 -16.11
C THR A 107 19.35 -1.89 -15.64
N GLY A 108 19.73 -1.85 -14.36
CA GLY A 108 20.66 -0.86 -13.83
C GLY A 108 22.02 -0.86 -14.53
N LEU A 109 22.63 -2.04 -14.71
CA LEU A 109 23.92 -2.19 -15.39
C LEU A 109 23.87 -1.84 -16.88
N SER A 110 22.73 -2.07 -17.54
CA SER A 110 22.51 -1.70 -18.94
C SER A 110 22.03 -0.26 -19.12
N LEU A 111 22.09 0.56 -18.05
CA LEU A 111 21.56 1.93 -18.00
C LEU A 111 20.08 2.02 -18.39
N GLY A 112 19.33 0.93 -18.29
CA GLY A 112 17.91 0.81 -18.63
C GLY A 112 17.64 0.41 -20.08
N LEU A 113 18.65 -0.04 -20.84
CA LEU A 113 18.47 -0.64 -22.18
C LEU A 113 17.78 -2.00 -22.12
N ILE A 114 18.04 -2.78 -21.07
CA ILE A 114 17.37 -4.06 -20.84
C ILE A 114 16.20 -3.81 -19.89
N PRO A 115 14.93 -3.93 -20.34
CA PRO A 115 13.79 -3.76 -19.46
C PRO A 115 13.74 -4.87 -18.41
N SER A 116 13.21 -4.58 -17.23
CA SER A 116 12.95 -5.57 -16.18
C SER A 116 11.51 -5.52 -15.70
N TRP A 117 10.99 -6.69 -15.32
CA TRP A 117 9.66 -6.86 -14.78
C TRP A 117 9.74 -7.72 -13.54
N CYS A 118 9.78 -7.10 -12.36
CA CYS A 118 9.86 -7.84 -11.12
C CYS A 118 8.58 -7.80 -10.32
N THR A 119 8.07 -8.97 -9.94
CA THR A 119 6.99 -9.10 -8.95
C THR A 119 7.56 -9.51 -7.60
N ARG A 120 7.27 -8.73 -6.57
CA ARG A 120 7.58 -9.03 -5.16
C ARG A 120 6.30 -9.43 -4.43
N PRO A 121 6.10 -10.72 -4.17
CA PRO A 121 4.89 -11.19 -3.52
C PRO A 121 4.90 -10.85 -2.02
N LYS A 122 3.71 -10.61 -1.46
CA LYS A 122 3.46 -10.52 0.00
C LYS A 122 4.32 -9.47 0.73
N LEU A 123 4.49 -8.27 0.16
CA LEU A 123 5.18 -7.17 0.83
C LEU A 123 4.44 -6.66 2.06
N PHE A 124 3.12 -6.65 2.00
CA PHE A 124 2.27 -6.32 3.13
C PHE A 124 1.23 -7.40 3.34
N LYS A 125 0.85 -7.60 4.60
CA LYS A 125 -0.30 -8.40 4.99
C LYS A 125 -1.13 -7.59 5.97
N PHE A 126 -2.43 -7.46 5.69
CA PHE A 126 -3.39 -6.80 6.57
C PHE A 126 -4.37 -7.86 7.06
N ASP A 127 -4.33 -8.14 8.34
CA ASP A 127 -5.26 -9.05 9.02
C ASP A 127 -6.25 -8.21 9.81
N PHE A 128 -7.52 -8.29 9.44
CA PHE A 128 -8.62 -7.65 10.14
C PHE A 128 -9.48 -8.72 10.79
N THR A 129 -9.68 -8.61 12.10
CA THR A 129 -10.55 -9.52 12.86
C THR A 129 -11.56 -8.70 13.63
N LEU A 130 -12.83 -8.97 13.43
CA LEU A 130 -13.91 -8.36 14.18
C LEU A 130 -14.41 -9.33 15.25
N ILE A 131 -14.43 -8.87 16.49
CA ILE A 131 -14.81 -9.65 17.67
C ILE A 131 -16.09 -9.08 18.25
N ASN A 132 -17.04 -9.96 18.56
CA ASN A 132 -18.29 -9.64 19.24
C ASN A 132 -18.43 -10.45 20.54
N ASN A 133 -19.60 -10.37 21.20
CA ASN A 133 -19.91 -11.09 22.44
C ASN A 133 -19.78 -12.62 22.36
N GLN A 134 -19.79 -13.20 21.15
CA GLN A 134 -19.72 -14.64 20.89
C GLN A 134 -18.32 -15.07 20.41
N GLY A 135 -17.35 -14.15 20.34
CA GLY A 135 -15.98 -14.42 19.89
C GLY A 135 -15.66 -13.78 18.54
N VAL A 136 -14.84 -14.45 17.73
CA VAL A 136 -14.47 -13.96 16.39
C VAL A 136 -15.68 -14.08 15.47
N CYS A 137 -16.20 -12.95 15.02
CA CYS A 137 -17.32 -12.90 14.10
C CYS A 137 -16.87 -12.96 12.64
N ARG A 138 -15.88 -12.15 12.29
CA ARG A 138 -15.35 -12.07 10.93
C ARG A 138 -13.84 -11.91 10.98
N GLN A 139 -13.16 -12.54 10.04
CA GLN A 139 -11.75 -12.32 9.81
C GLN A 139 -11.50 -12.24 8.31
N LYS A 140 -10.68 -11.27 7.88
CA LYS A 140 -10.26 -11.15 6.49
C LYS A 140 -8.80 -10.74 6.43
N THR A 141 -8.07 -11.40 5.55
CA THR A 141 -6.65 -11.17 5.32
C THR A 141 -6.44 -10.67 3.90
N TYR A 142 -5.74 -9.55 3.76
CA TYR A 142 -5.28 -9.03 2.49
C TYR A 142 -3.77 -9.16 2.38
N SER A 143 -3.29 -9.76 1.30
CA SER A 143 -1.87 -9.81 0.97
C SER A 143 -1.59 -8.92 -0.23
N ILE A 144 -0.66 -7.98 -0.05
CA ILE A 144 -0.30 -6.99 -1.07
C ILE A 144 1.03 -7.38 -1.67
N SER A 145 1.07 -7.46 -3.00
CA SER A 145 2.28 -7.70 -3.78
C SER A 145 2.57 -6.47 -4.62
N SER A 146 3.85 -6.19 -4.92
CA SER A 146 4.22 -5.12 -5.85
C SER A 146 4.80 -5.69 -7.13
N THR A 147 4.53 -5.03 -8.25
CA THR A 147 5.17 -5.31 -9.52
C THR A 147 5.88 -4.06 -10.00
N THR A 148 7.20 -4.13 -10.15
CA THR A 148 8.03 -3.02 -10.62
C THR A 148 8.47 -3.29 -12.06
N PHE A 149 8.31 -2.29 -12.91
CA PHE A 149 8.79 -2.27 -14.28
C PHE A 149 9.82 -1.14 -14.45
N SER A 150 11.00 -1.46 -14.96
CA SER A 150 12.08 -0.48 -15.15
C SER A 150 12.67 -0.56 -16.56
N HIS A 151 12.76 0.57 -17.25
CA HIS A 151 13.39 0.74 -18.58
C HIS A 151 13.65 2.23 -18.87
N ILE A 152 14.53 2.55 -19.83
CA ILE A 152 14.59 3.89 -20.44
C ILE A 152 13.38 4.01 -21.37
N THR A 153 12.33 4.71 -20.95
CA THR A 153 11.42 5.35 -21.91
C THR A 153 11.27 6.82 -21.58
N MET A 154 11.51 7.61 -22.62
CA MET A 154 10.99 8.96 -22.72
C MET A 154 9.45 8.86 -22.77
N ILE A 155 8.79 8.72 -21.62
CA ILE A 155 7.32 8.83 -21.53
C ILE A 155 7.02 10.31 -21.24
N PRO A 156 6.48 11.09 -22.18
CA PRO A 156 6.38 12.52 -21.98
C PRO A 156 5.27 12.92 -20.98
N PHE A 157 4.32 12.05 -20.59
CA PHE A 157 3.21 12.46 -19.72
C PHE A 157 2.60 11.36 -18.84
N ALA A 158 3.39 10.45 -18.26
CA ALA A 158 2.89 9.67 -17.13
C ALA A 158 3.22 10.41 -15.84
N MET A 159 2.37 11.36 -15.45
CA MET A 159 2.36 11.88 -14.08
C MET A 159 2.13 10.71 -13.13
N LEU A 160 3.22 10.23 -12.53
CA LEU A 160 3.23 9.11 -11.60
C LEU A 160 2.74 9.63 -10.24
N ASN A 161 1.53 9.23 -9.86
CA ASN A 161 1.02 9.41 -8.50
C ASN A 161 1.88 8.59 -7.52
N THR A 162 2.89 9.23 -6.95
CA THR A 162 3.75 8.73 -5.87
C THR A 162 3.07 8.79 -4.49
N ASP A 163 1.83 9.28 -4.42
CA ASP A 163 1.10 9.36 -3.17
C ASP A 163 0.62 7.97 -2.75
N ASN A 164 1.31 7.43 -1.74
CA ASN A 164 0.75 6.54 -0.73
C ASN A 164 -0.02 5.30 -1.24
N GLN A 165 0.32 4.73 -2.41
CA GLN A 165 -0.38 3.56 -2.98
C GLN A 165 -0.61 2.41 -1.97
N PRO A 166 0.37 1.98 -1.14
CA PRO A 166 0.11 0.97 -0.12
C PRO A 166 -0.91 1.41 0.93
N LEU A 167 -0.89 2.69 1.34
CA LEU A 167 -1.83 3.25 2.32
C LEU A 167 -3.22 3.41 1.74
N THR A 168 -3.35 3.77 0.46
CA THR A 168 -4.62 3.80 -0.26
C THR A 168 -5.22 2.40 -0.35
N ILE A 169 -4.39 1.38 -0.63
CA ILE A 169 -4.82 -0.02 -0.64
C ILE A 169 -5.24 -0.46 0.76
N TYR A 170 -4.49 -0.10 1.79
CA TYR A 170 -4.88 -0.35 3.18
C TYR A 170 -6.23 0.28 3.52
N GLN A 171 -6.41 1.57 3.16
CA GLN A 171 -7.66 2.30 3.37
C GLN A 171 -8.83 1.61 2.69
N ALA A 172 -8.65 1.17 1.44
CA ALA A 172 -9.66 0.46 0.67
C ALA A 172 -9.97 -0.91 1.30
N ALA A 173 -8.95 -1.67 1.72
CA ALA A 173 -9.11 -2.97 2.36
C ALA A 173 -9.86 -2.89 3.70
N LEU A 174 -9.57 -1.86 4.52
CA LEU A 174 -10.27 -1.62 5.77
C LEU A 174 -11.73 -1.22 5.53
N LYS A 175 -11.98 -0.37 4.52
CA LYS A 175 -13.36 0.00 4.14
C LYS A 175 -14.15 -1.21 3.64
N ASP A 176 -13.58 -2.02 2.76
CA ASP A 176 -14.19 -3.26 2.25
C ASP A 176 -14.52 -4.22 3.40
N PHE A 177 -13.60 -4.41 4.35
CA PHE A 177 -13.84 -5.25 5.52
C PHE A 177 -15.02 -4.79 6.39
N LEU A 178 -15.16 -3.48 6.57
CA LEU A 178 -16.22 -2.85 7.39
C LEU A 178 -17.57 -2.72 6.66
N GLN A 179 -17.62 -2.97 5.34
CA GLN A 179 -18.84 -2.90 4.54
C GLN A 179 -19.68 -4.18 4.62
N GLU A 180 -19.03 -5.33 4.77
CA GLU A 180 -19.74 -6.59 4.96
C GLU A 180 -20.59 -6.46 6.24
N GLY A 181 -21.92 -6.70 6.14
CA GLY A 181 -22.88 -6.27 7.16
C GLY A 181 -22.60 -6.73 8.60
N GLN A 182 -23.28 -6.10 9.56
CA GLN A 182 -23.10 -6.35 10.99
C GLN A 182 -23.08 -7.84 11.35
N CYS A 183 -22.16 -8.23 12.24
CA CYS A 183 -22.22 -9.52 12.94
C CYS A 183 -23.63 -9.78 13.45
N ALA A 184 -24.36 -10.73 12.84
CA ALA A 184 -25.70 -11.06 13.28
C ALA A 184 -25.64 -11.61 14.72
N ALA A 185 -26.34 -10.94 15.63
CA ALA A 185 -26.65 -11.53 16.92
C ALA A 185 -27.73 -12.58 16.68
N HIS A 186 -27.32 -13.85 16.61
CA HIS A 186 -28.26 -14.96 16.82
C HIS A 186 -28.38 -15.23 18.31
#